data_AF-A0A9E0R291-F1
#
_entry.id   AF-A0A9E0R291-F1
#
_cell.length_a   1.000
_cell.length_b   1.000
_cell.length_c   1.000
_cell.angle_alpha   90.00
_cell.angle_beta   90.00
_cell.angle_gamma   90.00
#
_symmetry.space_group_name_H-M   'P 1'
#
loop_
_entity.id
_entity.type
_entity.pdbx_description
1 polymer ?
#
loop_
_entity_poly.entity_id
_entity_poly.type
_entity_poly.pdbx_seq_one_letter_code
_entity_poly.pdbx_strand_id
1 'polypeptide(L)'
;MDDQTVIRPMPGGRKPRNNGSREPQPAQSAPRQTPPRTEHVPQDRAYQNPAPHSSAPQSAPLPPLRKRSTGSDYEPGYDSYSGGNGSQGENPLLQLVTPLLSFLGKIQNTVECPDLDEFHRYALDQIQLYESQAWGLPGGREHNDYISYPLCALVDEIVLNTPWGSTSRWSSESLLISRHQEAWGGERFFSYLDELMKRPSSNLELLEFYFACLSLGFEGKYRRMANGRRELDRLRSDLYVLISRHRDYEPEGLSPNWEGISDRRIGIARYVPYWVIWSFFLFLLMGVFFGFIWTITQKSDQLMEQYIKIGNTAEVDVTPVNIDRLLTPLIVEPDLMPEQLDYFALLEPVLVEELEVGTVELIDEGNQVRLRLRHTGLFPSGQAYLSEAFTPLIERVGTQLKGVGKPLIVEGHSDNVPIFSARYPSNWALSQARAQSVGEVLLSQLEEGVILRVEGKASSEPLVENNSNRNRALNRRVEILLRK
;
A
#
# COMPACT_ATOMS: atom_id res chain seq x y z
N MET A 1 0.29 29.81 -11.89
CA MET A 1 0.64 28.48 -11.35
C MET A 1 0.05 28.40 -9.96
N ASP A 2 -0.48 27.23 -9.65
CA ASP A 2 -1.05 26.82 -8.36
C ASP A 2 -2.45 27.32 -8.03
N ASP A 3 -3.44 26.51 -8.43
CA ASP A 3 -4.57 26.23 -7.56
C ASP A 3 -5.11 24.81 -7.87
N GLN A 4 -4.64 23.80 -7.13
CA GLN A 4 -5.19 22.44 -7.18
C GLN A 4 -5.97 22.17 -5.91
N THR A 5 -7.29 22.05 -6.04
CA THR A 5 -8.17 21.62 -4.96
C THR A 5 -8.02 20.12 -4.74
N VAL A 6 -7.39 19.74 -3.63
CA VAL A 6 -7.22 18.34 -3.20
C VAL A 6 -8.40 17.93 -2.31
N ILE A 7 -9.27 17.05 -2.80
CA ILE A 7 -10.32 16.42 -1.98
C ILE A 7 -9.80 15.08 -1.48
N ARG A 8 -9.65 14.94 -0.15
CA ARG A 8 -9.30 13.67 0.50
C ARG A 8 -10.57 12.85 0.79
N PRO A 9 -10.61 11.54 0.48
CA PRO A 9 -11.69 10.68 0.94
C PRO A 9 -11.46 10.27 2.40
N MET A 10 -12.49 10.39 3.25
CA MET A 10 -12.52 9.80 4.59
C MET A 10 -12.68 8.27 4.49
N PRO A 11 -11.95 7.46 5.28
CA PRO A 11 -12.15 6.03 5.35
C PRO A 11 -13.16 5.68 6.46
N GLY A 12 -14.06 4.73 6.18
CA GLY A 12 -14.59 3.85 7.23
C GLY A 12 -16.07 4.00 7.54
N GLY A 13 -16.84 2.98 7.13
CA GLY A 13 -18.20 2.74 7.58
C GLY A 13 -18.62 1.29 7.31
N ARG A 14 -17.87 0.32 7.85
CA ARG A 14 -18.30 -1.09 7.85
C ARG A 14 -19.47 -1.26 8.82
N LYS A 15 -20.62 -1.71 8.33
CA LYS A 15 -21.76 -2.19 9.14
C LYS A 15 -21.34 -3.39 10.01
N PRO A 16 -21.67 -3.45 11.31
CA PRO A 16 -21.59 -4.69 12.05
C PRO A 16 -22.84 -5.55 11.80
N ARG A 17 -22.57 -6.85 11.61
CA ARG A 17 -23.53 -7.95 11.44
C ARG A 17 -24.03 -8.35 12.83
N ASN A 18 -25.35 -8.24 13.08
CA ASN A 18 -25.94 -8.58 14.37
C ASN A 18 -26.46 -10.03 14.35
N ASN A 19 -25.91 -10.88 15.21
CA ASN A 19 -26.34 -12.25 15.46
C ASN A 19 -26.73 -12.37 16.94
N GLY A 20 -27.97 -12.76 17.23
CA GLY A 20 -28.35 -13.57 18.39
C GLY A 20 -28.47 -12.93 19.79
N SER A 21 -29.72 -12.91 20.27
CA SER A 21 -30.18 -13.25 21.64
C SER A 21 -29.67 -12.45 22.86
N ARG A 22 -30.57 -11.61 23.42
CA ARG A 22 -30.73 -11.43 24.88
C ARG A 22 -32.13 -10.88 25.25
N GLU A 23 -32.70 -11.48 26.29
CA GLU A 23 -34.02 -11.23 26.91
C GLU A 23 -34.23 -9.82 27.48
N PRO A 24 -35.50 -9.42 27.74
CA PRO A 24 -35.86 -8.06 28.13
C PRO A 24 -35.82 -7.84 29.65
N GLN A 25 -35.37 -6.65 30.08
CA GLN A 25 -35.55 -6.15 31.45
C GLN A 25 -36.19 -4.75 31.45
N PRO A 26 -36.94 -4.39 32.52
CA PRO A 26 -38.12 -3.55 32.42
C PRO A 26 -37.86 -2.05 32.58
N ALA A 27 -38.90 -1.28 32.21
CA ALA A 27 -38.96 0.17 32.14
C ALA A 27 -38.53 0.88 33.44
N GLN A 28 -37.69 1.90 33.29
CA GLN A 28 -37.41 2.89 34.33
C GLN A 28 -37.78 4.30 33.86
N SER A 29 -38.40 5.00 34.81
CA SER A 29 -39.05 6.30 34.77
C SER A 29 -38.13 7.49 34.44
N ALA A 30 -38.68 8.45 33.70
CA ALA A 30 -38.04 9.73 33.36
C ALA A 30 -37.74 10.61 34.59
N PRO A 31 -36.61 11.33 34.62
CA PRO A 31 -36.41 12.42 35.57
C PRO A 31 -36.82 13.80 35.01
N ARG A 32 -37.35 14.60 35.93
CA ARG A 32 -37.96 15.94 35.84
C ARG A 32 -37.07 17.01 35.21
N GLN A 33 -37.72 17.92 34.50
CA GLN A 33 -37.20 19.23 34.07
C GLN A 33 -36.97 20.17 35.27
N THR A 34 -35.85 20.89 35.25
CA THR A 34 -35.57 22.06 36.12
C THR A 34 -35.96 23.36 35.40
N PRO A 35 -36.41 24.42 36.14
CA PRO A 35 -36.92 25.66 35.55
C PRO A 35 -35.79 26.61 35.11
N PRO A 36 -36.05 27.60 34.23
CA PRO A 36 -35.02 28.48 33.72
C PRO A 36 -34.68 29.59 34.73
N ARG A 37 -33.38 29.89 34.83
CA ARG A 37 -32.83 31.02 35.58
C ARG A 37 -32.95 32.30 34.74
N THR A 38 -33.63 33.29 35.29
CA THR A 38 -33.68 34.69 34.84
C THR A 38 -32.29 35.33 34.90
N GLU A 39 -31.84 35.94 33.81
CA GLU A 39 -30.81 36.97 33.84
C GLU A 39 -31.10 38.08 32.80
N HIS A 40 -30.79 39.30 33.26
CA HIS A 40 -31.05 40.64 32.77
C HIS A 40 -30.98 40.97 31.27
N VAL A 41 -31.90 41.85 30.88
CA VAL A 41 -31.86 42.72 29.70
C VAL A 41 -30.90 43.90 29.94
N PRO A 42 -30.07 44.27 28.94
CA PRO A 42 -29.96 45.68 28.58
C PRO A 42 -30.32 45.93 27.11
N GLN A 43 -30.94 47.08 26.90
CA GLN A 43 -31.44 47.59 25.62
C GLN A 43 -30.35 48.21 24.74
N ASP A 44 -30.74 48.35 23.46
CA ASP A 44 -30.24 49.24 22.41
C ASP A 44 -29.03 48.80 21.58
N ARG A 45 -29.32 48.25 20.39
CA ARG A 45 -28.90 48.83 19.10
C ARG A 45 -29.55 48.15 17.90
N ALA A 46 -30.21 49.00 17.09
CA ALA A 46 -30.41 48.95 15.64
C ALA A 46 -30.77 47.61 14.96
N TYR A 47 -31.95 47.60 14.34
CA TYR A 47 -32.40 46.66 13.33
C TYR A 47 -31.34 46.42 12.24
N GLN A 48 -30.90 45.17 12.09
CA GLN A 48 -30.31 44.64 10.86
C GLN A 48 -30.81 43.20 10.64
N ASN A 49 -31.56 43.03 9.54
CA ASN A 49 -32.05 41.74 9.04
C ASN A 49 -30.90 40.73 8.86
N PRO A 50 -30.96 39.51 9.43
CA PRO A 50 -30.17 38.40 8.95
C PRO A 50 -30.85 37.72 7.76
N ALA A 51 -30.03 37.42 6.75
CA ALA A 51 -30.38 36.76 5.50
C ALA A 51 -31.07 35.39 5.71
N PRO A 52 -31.98 34.97 4.81
CA PRO A 52 -32.62 33.67 4.90
C PRO A 52 -31.64 32.56 4.54
N HIS A 53 -31.53 31.57 5.42
CA HIS A 53 -30.91 30.28 5.15
C HIS A 53 -31.58 29.61 3.95
N SER A 54 -30.86 29.50 2.84
CA SER A 54 -31.23 28.65 1.71
C SER A 54 -30.53 27.28 1.85
N SER A 55 -31.29 26.27 2.27
CA SER A 55 -30.91 24.87 2.08
C SER A 55 -32.18 24.06 1.83
N ALA A 56 -32.74 24.20 0.64
CA ALA A 56 -33.70 23.25 0.12
C ALA A 56 -32.94 21.99 -0.38
N PRO A 57 -33.43 20.77 -0.11
CA PRO A 57 -32.86 19.56 -0.72
C PRO A 57 -33.00 19.65 -2.25
N GLN A 58 -31.89 19.42 -2.95
CA GLN A 58 -31.83 19.45 -4.42
C GLN A 58 -32.76 18.38 -5.01
N SER A 59 -33.66 18.84 -5.89
CA SER A 59 -34.54 18.00 -6.70
C SER A 59 -33.73 17.16 -7.69
N ALA A 60 -34.16 15.92 -7.93
CA ALA A 60 -33.63 15.07 -8.99
C ALA A 60 -33.67 15.80 -10.35
N PRO A 61 -32.59 15.77 -11.17
CA PRO A 61 -32.56 16.46 -12.45
C PRO A 61 -33.46 15.78 -13.49
N LEU A 62 -34.06 16.59 -14.37
CA LEU A 62 -34.70 16.14 -15.60
C LEU A 62 -33.65 15.46 -16.52
N PRO A 63 -34.01 14.39 -17.25
CA PRO A 63 -33.17 13.87 -18.33
C PRO A 63 -32.99 14.96 -19.41
N PRO A 64 -31.77 15.15 -19.96
CA PRO A 64 -31.51 16.24 -20.88
C PRO A 64 -32.12 16.00 -22.26
N LEU A 65 -32.78 17.04 -22.80
CA LEU A 65 -33.08 17.15 -24.24
C LEU A 65 -31.79 17.46 -25.00
N ARG A 66 -31.41 16.61 -25.96
CA ARG A 66 -30.14 16.67 -26.69
C ARG A 66 -30.07 17.90 -27.61
N LYS A 67 -28.96 18.65 -27.55
CA LYS A 67 -28.63 19.71 -28.53
C LYS A 67 -27.88 19.10 -29.73
N ARG A 68 -28.30 19.57 -30.91
CA ARG A 68 -27.76 19.28 -32.26
C ARG A 68 -26.23 19.50 -32.29
N SER A 69 -25.49 18.51 -32.76
CA SER A 69 -24.06 18.62 -33.05
C SER A 69 -23.84 19.57 -34.22
N THR A 70 -23.19 20.71 -33.99
CA THR A 70 -22.65 21.58 -35.05
C THR A 70 -21.20 21.20 -35.31
N GLY A 71 -20.88 20.84 -36.55
CA GLY A 71 -19.51 20.63 -36.99
C GLY A 71 -19.37 20.13 -38.43
N SER A 72 -19.94 20.83 -39.40
CA SER A 72 -19.27 21.18 -40.68
C SER A 72 -20.25 21.92 -41.61
N ASP A 73 -19.91 23.18 -41.88
CA ASP A 73 -20.17 23.98 -43.07
C ASP A 73 -21.60 24.16 -43.63
N TYR A 74 -21.82 25.41 -44.04
CA TYR A 74 -23.09 26.02 -44.42
C TYR A 74 -23.51 25.64 -45.83
N GLU A 75 -24.74 25.13 -45.99
CA GLU A 75 -25.54 25.35 -47.20
C GLU A 75 -27.05 25.23 -46.86
N PRO A 76 -27.89 26.23 -47.16
CA PRO A 76 -29.32 26.17 -46.85
C PRO A 76 -30.07 25.46 -47.98
N GLY A 77 -30.18 24.14 -47.86
CA GLY A 77 -31.06 23.29 -48.68
C GLY A 77 -32.37 23.01 -47.94
N TYR A 78 -33.46 23.54 -48.48
CA TYR A 78 -34.84 23.26 -48.12
C TYR A 78 -35.19 21.82 -48.50
N ASP A 79 -34.92 20.87 -47.61
CA ASP A 79 -35.31 19.47 -47.81
C ASP A 79 -36.24 18.97 -46.70
N SER A 80 -37.53 18.96 -47.08
CA SER A 80 -38.52 17.90 -46.88
C SER A 80 -38.32 16.90 -45.74
N TYR A 81 -39.33 16.86 -44.85
CA TYR A 81 -39.62 15.76 -43.93
C TYR A 81 -39.61 14.40 -44.63
N SER A 82 -38.48 13.72 -44.61
CA SER A 82 -38.36 12.35 -45.11
C SER A 82 -37.31 11.59 -44.30
N GLY A 83 -37.77 10.66 -43.46
CA GLY A 83 -37.03 9.44 -43.11
C GLY A 83 -35.62 9.61 -42.52
N GLY A 84 -35.51 10.24 -41.35
CA GLY A 84 -34.36 10.01 -40.48
C GLY A 84 -34.54 8.69 -39.73
N ASN A 85 -33.64 7.72 -39.98
CA ASN A 85 -33.50 6.49 -39.20
C ASN A 85 -33.76 6.76 -37.70
N GLY A 86 -34.81 6.15 -37.16
CA GLY A 86 -35.17 6.27 -35.75
C GLY A 86 -33.96 5.97 -34.88
N SER A 87 -33.56 6.97 -34.11
CA SER A 87 -32.77 6.82 -32.91
C SER A 87 -33.35 5.66 -32.11
N GLN A 88 -32.67 4.50 -32.09
CA GLN A 88 -33.09 3.24 -31.45
C GLN A 88 -33.28 3.32 -29.92
N GLY A 89 -33.41 4.52 -29.34
CA GLY A 89 -33.61 4.75 -27.91
C GLY A 89 -34.59 5.87 -27.57
N GLU A 90 -35.17 6.60 -28.52
CA GLU A 90 -36.07 7.72 -28.20
C GLU A 90 -37.54 7.27 -28.17
N ASN A 91 -38.30 7.79 -27.22
CA ASN A 91 -39.73 7.50 -27.10
C ASN A 91 -40.50 8.23 -28.20
N PRO A 92 -41.12 7.50 -29.15
CA PRO A 92 -41.78 8.11 -30.30
C PRO A 92 -42.96 8.98 -29.87
N LEU A 93 -43.69 8.61 -28.80
CA LEU A 93 -44.81 9.39 -28.29
C LEU A 93 -44.34 10.72 -27.69
N LEU A 94 -43.26 10.69 -26.91
CA LEU A 94 -42.71 11.90 -26.31
C LEU A 94 -42.19 12.86 -27.39
N GLN A 95 -41.60 12.34 -28.47
CA GLN A 95 -41.10 13.15 -29.58
C GLN A 95 -42.22 13.97 -30.26
N LEU A 96 -43.40 13.36 -30.47
CA LEU A 96 -44.55 14.05 -31.06
C LEU A 96 -45.05 15.22 -30.20
N VAL A 97 -44.97 15.06 -28.89
CA VAL A 97 -45.53 15.98 -27.90
C VAL A 97 -44.50 17.03 -27.41
N THR A 98 -43.21 16.79 -27.70
CA THR A 98 -42.08 17.65 -27.29
C THR A 98 -42.23 19.13 -27.69
N PRO A 99 -42.75 19.50 -28.89
CA PRO A 99 -42.94 20.91 -29.24
C PRO A 99 -43.86 21.64 -28.25
N LEU A 100 -44.98 21.02 -27.88
CA LEU A 100 -45.93 21.57 -26.92
C LEU A 100 -45.32 21.69 -25.52
N LEU A 101 -44.63 20.64 -25.04
CA LEU A 101 -43.96 20.67 -23.72
C LEU A 101 -42.86 21.74 -23.65
N SER A 102 -42.08 21.88 -24.71
CA SER A 102 -41.02 22.89 -24.80
C SER A 102 -41.60 24.31 -24.78
N PHE A 103 -42.77 24.50 -25.38
CA PHE A 103 -43.48 25.78 -25.36
C PHE A 103 -44.07 26.07 -23.98
N LEU A 104 -44.64 25.07 -23.30
CA LEU A 104 -45.14 25.19 -21.92
C LEU A 104 -44.05 25.62 -20.94
N GLY A 105 -42.83 25.07 -21.07
CA GLY A 105 -41.69 25.48 -20.25
C GLY A 105 -41.30 26.95 -20.41
N LYS A 106 -41.58 27.56 -21.59
CA LYS A 106 -41.39 29.01 -21.81
C LYS A 106 -42.50 29.83 -21.15
N ILE A 107 -43.75 29.39 -21.32
CA ILE A 107 -44.94 30.07 -20.76
C ILE A 107 -44.94 30.09 -19.24
N GLN A 108 -44.50 29.00 -18.59
CA GLN A 108 -44.48 28.89 -17.14
C GLN A 108 -43.74 30.06 -16.45
N ASN A 109 -42.82 30.71 -17.16
CA ASN A 109 -42.00 31.81 -16.64
C ASN A 109 -42.42 33.20 -17.16
N THR A 110 -43.56 33.34 -17.85
CA THR A 110 -44.01 34.65 -18.36
C THR A 110 -44.84 35.41 -17.34
N VAL A 111 -44.59 36.72 -17.26
CA VAL A 111 -45.32 37.65 -16.38
C VAL A 111 -46.48 38.31 -17.12
N GLU A 112 -46.34 38.53 -18.43
CA GLU A 112 -47.37 39.12 -19.29
C GLU A 112 -48.13 38.05 -20.08
N CYS A 113 -49.42 38.31 -20.31
CA CYS A 113 -50.29 37.44 -21.09
C CYS A 113 -49.91 37.54 -22.58
N PRO A 114 -49.47 36.44 -23.21
CA PRO A 114 -49.34 36.39 -24.67
C PRO A 114 -50.73 36.42 -25.34
N ASP A 115 -50.79 36.43 -26.67
CA ASP A 115 -52.05 36.25 -27.40
C ASP A 115 -52.67 34.88 -27.04
N LEU A 116 -53.69 34.93 -26.17
CA LEU A 116 -54.34 33.77 -25.59
C LEU A 116 -55.09 32.96 -26.65
N ASP A 117 -55.67 33.62 -27.66
CA ASP A 117 -56.48 32.98 -28.69
C ASP A 117 -55.59 32.27 -29.72
N GLU A 118 -54.42 32.84 -30.03
CA GLU A 118 -53.39 32.17 -30.81
C GLU A 118 -52.82 30.96 -30.07
N PHE A 119 -52.54 31.11 -28.77
CA PHE A 119 -52.04 30.00 -27.96
C PHE A 119 -53.05 28.86 -27.80
N HIS A 120 -54.32 29.19 -27.51
CA HIS A 120 -55.39 28.19 -27.38
C HIS A 120 -55.54 27.38 -28.66
N ARG A 121 -55.54 28.05 -29.83
CA ARG A 121 -55.56 27.38 -31.15
C ARG A 121 -54.31 26.53 -31.36
N TYR A 122 -53.12 27.05 -31.07
CA TYR A 122 -51.88 26.31 -31.21
C TYR A 122 -51.88 25.02 -30.36
N ALA A 123 -52.32 25.09 -29.09
CA ALA A 123 -52.40 23.94 -28.21
C ALA A 123 -53.38 22.88 -28.75
N LEU A 124 -54.55 23.30 -29.22
CA LEU A 124 -55.51 22.40 -29.86
C LEU A 124 -54.95 21.76 -31.13
N ASP A 125 -54.28 22.52 -31.98
CA ASP A 125 -53.68 22.03 -33.22
C ASP A 125 -52.57 21.01 -32.93
N GLN A 126 -51.74 21.24 -31.91
CA GLN A 126 -50.69 20.28 -31.49
C GLN A 126 -51.30 18.99 -30.95
N ILE A 127 -52.38 19.08 -30.17
CA ILE A 127 -53.09 17.90 -29.65
C ILE A 127 -53.72 17.11 -30.81
N GLN A 128 -54.42 17.79 -31.74
CA GLN A 128 -54.99 17.15 -32.93
C GLN A 128 -53.93 16.51 -33.83
N LEU A 129 -52.78 17.17 -33.99
CA LEU A 129 -51.65 16.63 -34.74
C LEU A 129 -51.15 15.33 -34.10
N TYR A 130 -50.97 15.31 -32.78
CA TYR A 130 -50.64 14.10 -32.03
C TYR A 130 -51.68 13.00 -32.27
N GLU A 131 -52.97 13.28 -32.10
CA GLU A 131 -54.04 12.29 -32.26
C GLU A 131 -54.05 11.68 -33.67
N SER A 132 -53.84 12.51 -34.69
CA SER A 132 -53.78 12.07 -36.09
C SER A 132 -52.58 11.18 -36.39
N GLN A 133 -51.43 11.45 -35.77
CA GLN A 133 -50.18 10.69 -35.95
C GLN A 133 -50.14 9.44 -35.07
N ALA A 134 -50.80 9.46 -33.91
CA ALA A 134 -50.94 8.32 -33.01
C ALA A 134 -51.72 7.15 -33.64
N TRP A 135 -52.57 7.41 -34.64
CA TRP A 135 -53.29 6.37 -35.39
C TRP A 135 -52.35 5.36 -36.09
N GLY A 136 -51.11 5.74 -36.41
CA GLY A 136 -50.13 4.88 -37.05
C GLY A 136 -49.32 3.98 -36.10
N LEU A 137 -49.46 4.16 -34.79
CA LEU A 137 -48.68 3.43 -33.78
C LEU A 137 -49.46 2.21 -33.24
N PRO A 138 -48.77 1.08 -32.94
CA PRO A 138 -49.42 -0.10 -32.37
C PRO A 138 -50.06 0.25 -31.01
N GLY A 139 -51.39 0.09 -30.91
CA GLY A 139 -52.18 0.44 -29.72
C GLY A 139 -52.75 1.87 -29.70
N GLY A 140 -52.60 2.67 -30.76
CA GLY A 140 -52.95 4.10 -30.77
C GLY A 140 -54.41 4.48 -30.43
N ARG A 141 -55.39 3.60 -30.61
CA ARG A 141 -56.81 3.88 -30.29
C ARG A 141 -57.13 3.77 -28.80
N GLU A 142 -56.54 2.82 -28.09
CA GLU A 142 -56.81 2.60 -26.67
C GLU A 142 -56.06 3.62 -25.79
N HIS A 143 -54.96 4.17 -26.31
CA HIS A 143 -54.07 5.08 -25.58
C HIS A 143 -54.33 6.57 -25.85
N ASN A 144 -55.30 6.92 -26.71
CA ASN A 144 -55.51 8.32 -27.09
C ASN A 144 -55.89 9.19 -25.88
N ASP A 145 -56.86 8.73 -25.08
CA ASP A 145 -57.28 9.42 -23.85
C ASP A 145 -56.18 9.42 -22.78
N TYR A 146 -55.25 8.47 -22.82
CA TYR A 146 -54.10 8.42 -21.91
C TYR A 146 -53.05 9.49 -22.21
N ILE A 147 -53.15 10.21 -23.33
CA ILE A 147 -52.24 11.32 -23.67
C ILE A 147 -53.00 12.64 -23.85
N SER A 148 -54.10 12.66 -24.61
CA SER A 148 -54.87 13.88 -24.88
C SER A 148 -55.36 14.53 -23.58
N TYR A 149 -55.88 13.72 -22.65
CA TYR A 149 -56.38 14.22 -21.37
C TYR A 149 -55.25 14.76 -20.47
N PRO A 150 -54.16 14.02 -20.18
CA PRO A 150 -53.03 14.58 -19.43
C PRO A 150 -52.42 15.83 -20.04
N LEU A 151 -52.37 15.94 -21.37
CA LEU A 151 -51.88 17.14 -22.04
C LEU A 151 -52.78 18.34 -21.80
N CYS A 152 -54.10 18.17 -21.97
CA CYS A 152 -55.06 19.23 -21.64
C CYS A 152 -54.92 19.65 -20.17
N ALA A 153 -54.85 18.66 -19.26
CA ALA A 153 -54.73 18.92 -17.83
C ALA A 153 -53.41 19.63 -17.47
N LEU A 154 -52.30 19.26 -18.11
CA LEU A 154 -50.99 19.88 -17.91
C LEU A 154 -50.97 21.33 -18.40
N VAL A 155 -51.47 21.56 -19.62
CA VAL A 155 -51.54 22.91 -20.20
C VAL A 155 -52.41 23.80 -19.32
N ASP A 156 -53.63 23.33 -18.98
CA ASP A 156 -54.56 24.09 -18.15
C ASP A 156 -53.95 24.43 -16.79
N GLU A 157 -53.26 23.48 -16.14
CA GLU A 157 -52.63 23.73 -14.85
C GLU A 157 -51.47 24.73 -14.93
N ILE A 158 -50.61 24.61 -15.95
CA ILE A 158 -49.48 25.54 -16.15
C ILE A 158 -50.00 26.95 -16.43
N VAL A 159 -51.00 27.09 -17.29
CA VAL A 159 -51.59 28.39 -17.63
C VAL A 159 -52.27 29.01 -16.42
N LEU A 160 -53.13 28.26 -15.71
CA LEU A 160 -53.83 28.76 -14.54
C LEU A 160 -52.90 29.10 -13.36
N ASN A 161 -51.69 28.55 -13.35
CA ASN A 161 -50.64 28.89 -12.39
C ASN A 161 -49.83 30.13 -12.74
N THR A 162 -49.99 30.69 -13.95
CA THR A 162 -49.37 31.97 -14.30
C THR A 162 -50.11 33.15 -13.63
N PRO A 163 -49.46 34.31 -13.43
CA PRO A 163 -50.11 35.48 -12.83
C PRO A 163 -51.35 35.99 -13.57
N TRP A 164 -51.44 35.74 -14.88
CA TRP A 164 -52.52 36.21 -15.76
C TRP A 164 -53.56 35.13 -16.08
N GLY A 165 -53.24 33.85 -15.89
CA GLY A 165 -54.10 32.73 -16.30
C GLY A 165 -55.47 32.73 -15.64
N SER A 166 -55.53 32.96 -14.32
CA SER A 166 -56.80 32.98 -13.57
C SER A 166 -57.70 34.16 -13.93
N THR A 167 -57.13 35.28 -14.39
CA THR A 167 -57.87 36.48 -14.81
C THR A 167 -58.27 36.45 -16.28
N SER A 168 -57.74 35.48 -17.04
CA SER A 168 -57.99 35.33 -18.46
C SER A 168 -59.23 34.49 -18.76
N ARG A 169 -59.65 34.48 -20.04
CA ARG A 169 -60.73 33.62 -20.54
C ARG A 169 -60.44 32.11 -20.42
N TRP A 170 -59.18 31.73 -20.17
CA TRP A 170 -58.78 30.33 -19.97
C TRP A 170 -59.44 29.68 -18.76
N SER A 171 -59.82 30.49 -17.75
CA SER A 171 -60.57 30.00 -16.58
C SER A 171 -61.98 29.50 -16.92
N SER A 172 -62.61 30.03 -17.98
CA SER A 172 -63.93 29.64 -18.46
C SER A 172 -63.88 28.70 -19.69
N GLU A 173 -62.83 28.80 -20.49
CA GLU A 173 -62.64 28.05 -21.74
C GLU A 173 -61.32 27.29 -21.72
N SER A 174 -61.14 26.44 -20.70
CA SER A 174 -59.95 25.59 -20.61
C SER A 174 -59.96 24.47 -21.66
N LEU A 175 -58.81 23.90 -21.98
CA LEU A 175 -58.72 22.80 -22.95
C LEU A 175 -59.47 21.56 -22.47
N LEU A 176 -59.44 21.31 -21.16
CA LEU A 176 -60.16 20.20 -20.56
C LEU A 176 -61.69 20.39 -20.62
N ILE A 177 -62.18 21.61 -20.42
CA ILE A 177 -63.61 21.93 -20.54
C ILE A 177 -64.06 21.77 -21.98
N SER A 178 -63.30 22.31 -22.94
CA SER A 178 -63.66 22.28 -24.35
C SER A 178 -63.59 20.87 -24.97
N ARG A 179 -62.60 20.05 -24.60
CA ARG A 179 -62.36 18.74 -25.21
C ARG A 179 -62.91 17.56 -24.42
N HIS A 180 -62.80 17.58 -23.10
CA HIS A 180 -63.19 16.47 -22.22
C HIS A 180 -64.44 16.76 -21.38
N GLN A 181 -65.05 17.95 -21.50
CA GLN A 181 -66.22 18.38 -20.71
C GLN A 181 -65.98 18.31 -19.20
N GLU A 182 -64.72 18.45 -18.76
CA GLU A 182 -64.33 18.39 -17.36
C GLU A 182 -63.68 19.71 -16.92
N ALA A 183 -64.11 20.24 -15.78
CA ALA A 183 -63.61 21.52 -15.27
C ALA A 183 -62.38 21.39 -14.34
N TRP A 184 -62.08 20.19 -13.84
CA TRP A 184 -60.97 19.99 -12.91
C TRP A 184 -60.25 18.66 -13.14
N GLY A 185 -59.11 18.71 -13.83
CA GLY A 185 -58.48 17.54 -14.43
C GLY A 185 -57.48 16.74 -13.58
N GLY A 186 -57.29 17.11 -12.32
CA GLY A 186 -56.16 16.65 -11.51
C GLY A 186 -56.23 15.20 -11.02
N GLU A 187 -57.41 14.54 -11.02
CA GLU A 187 -57.59 13.22 -10.42
C GLU A 187 -57.50 12.06 -11.42
N ARG A 188 -58.08 12.21 -12.62
CA ARG A 188 -58.00 11.16 -13.65
C ARG A 188 -56.59 10.96 -14.19
N PHE A 189 -55.76 12.00 -14.20
CA PHE A 189 -54.34 11.88 -14.54
C PHE A 189 -53.68 10.78 -13.70
N PHE A 190 -53.84 10.82 -12.38
CA PHE A 190 -53.24 9.82 -11.50
C PHE A 190 -53.94 8.47 -11.58
N SER A 191 -55.25 8.45 -11.91
CA SER A 191 -55.98 7.20 -12.12
C SER A 191 -55.46 6.44 -13.34
N TYR A 192 -55.20 7.16 -14.44
CA TYR A 192 -54.54 6.60 -15.62
C TYR A 192 -53.11 6.17 -15.32
N LEU A 193 -52.36 6.97 -14.56
CA LEU A 193 -51.01 6.59 -14.17
C LEU A 193 -50.99 5.28 -13.36
N ASP A 194 -51.87 5.16 -12.37
CA ASP A 194 -52.00 3.95 -11.54
C ASP A 194 -52.39 2.72 -12.39
N GLU A 195 -53.19 2.91 -13.44
CA GLU A 195 -53.52 1.85 -14.40
C GLU A 195 -52.32 1.44 -15.26
N LEU A 196 -51.58 2.41 -15.79
CA LEU A 196 -50.39 2.17 -16.62
C LEU A 196 -49.29 1.46 -15.82
N MET A 197 -49.12 1.82 -14.54
CA MET A 197 -48.13 1.20 -13.63
C MET A 197 -48.40 -0.29 -13.36
N LYS A 198 -49.63 -0.79 -13.55
CA LYS A 198 -49.94 -2.23 -13.39
C LYS A 198 -49.29 -3.10 -14.47
N ARG A 199 -49.03 -2.54 -15.65
CA ARG A 199 -48.42 -3.24 -16.80
C ARG A 199 -47.25 -2.41 -17.34
N PRO A 200 -46.13 -2.33 -16.60
CA PRO A 200 -45.05 -1.42 -16.93
C PRO A 200 -44.39 -1.75 -18.27
N SER A 201 -44.22 -3.04 -18.59
CA SER A 201 -43.52 -3.49 -19.79
C SER A 201 -44.22 -3.16 -21.11
N SER A 202 -45.55 -3.01 -21.13
CA SER A 202 -46.32 -2.67 -22.34
C SER A 202 -46.53 -1.16 -22.50
N ASN A 203 -46.33 -0.41 -21.41
CA ASN A 203 -46.74 0.99 -21.30
C ASN A 203 -45.54 1.92 -21.04
N LEU A 204 -44.31 1.49 -21.36
CA LEU A 204 -43.09 2.22 -21.03
C LEU A 204 -43.09 3.62 -21.64
N GLU A 205 -43.53 3.74 -22.89
CA GLU A 205 -43.58 5.00 -23.60
C GLU A 205 -44.55 5.99 -22.95
N LEU A 206 -45.68 5.50 -22.44
CA LEU A 206 -46.65 6.32 -21.72
C LEU A 206 -46.14 6.69 -20.33
N LEU A 207 -45.53 5.76 -19.60
CA LEU A 207 -44.98 6.03 -18.28
C LEU A 207 -43.89 7.11 -18.34
N GLU A 208 -43.02 7.08 -19.36
CA GLU A 208 -42.04 8.13 -19.63
C GLU A 208 -42.70 9.49 -19.94
N PHE A 209 -43.82 9.50 -20.66
CA PHE A 209 -44.60 10.73 -20.90
C PHE A 209 -45.18 11.30 -19.60
N TYR A 210 -45.77 10.46 -18.73
CA TYR A 210 -46.26 10.90 -17.43
C TYR A 210 -45.12 11.37 -16.52
N PHE A 211 -43.96 10.72 -16.56
CA PHE A 211 -42.75 11.18 -15.88
C PHE A 211 -42.37 12.60 -16.32
N ALA A 212 -42.39 12.87 -17.62
CA ALA A 212 -42.08 14.19 -18.18
C ALA A 212 -43.10 15.24 -17.71
N CYS A 213 -44.39 14.91 -17.69
CA CYS A 213 -45.45 15.81 -17.18
C CYS A 213 -45.24 16.16 -15.69
N LEU A 214 -44.98 15.16 -14.84
CA LEU A 214 -44.69 15.38 -13.43
C LEU A 214 -43.42 16.20 -13.23
N SER A 215 -42.41 15.98 -14.06
CA SER A 215 -41.13 16.69 -13.95
C SER A 215 -41.19 18.13 -14.50
N LEU A 216 -42.16 18.45 -15.36
CA LEU A 216 -42.47 19.83 -15.76
C LEU A 216 -43.24 20.60 -14.67
N GLY A 217 -43.72 19.90 -13.64
CA GLY A 217 -44.36 20.50 -12.47
C GLY A 217 -45.87 20.28 -12.38
N PHE A 218 -46.41 19.25 -13.04
CA PHE A 218 -47.82 18.85 -12.82
C PHE A 218 -48.02 18.34 -11.39
N GLU A 219 -48.97 18.93 -10.67
CA GLU A 219 -49.28 18.57 -9.28
C GLU A 219 -50.69 17.97 -9.14
N GLY A 220 -51.67 18.42 -9.94
CA GLY A 220 -53.04 17.94 -9.94
C GLY A 220 -53.67 17.88 -8.54
N LYS A 221 -54.24 16.72 -8.18
CA LYS A 221 -54.89 16.50 -6.88
C LYS A 221 -53.98 16.75 -5.66
N TYR A 222 -52.67 16.58 -5.82
CA TYR A 222 -51.70 16.69 -4.72
C TYR A 222 -51.39 18.15 -4.35
N ARG A 223 -51.72 19.15 -5.18
CA ARG A 223 -51.58 20.58 -4.83
C ARG A 223 -52.36 20.96 -3.57
N ARG A 224 -53.53 20.35 -3.37
CA ARG A 224 -54.43 20.67 -2.23
C ARG A 224 -54.15 19.85 -0.98
N MET A 225 -53.24 18.87 -1.04
CA MET A 225 -52.94 17.98 0.07
C MET A 225 -51.78 18.51 0.92
N ALA A 226 -51.91 18.44 2.25
CA ALA A 226 -50.90 18.97 3.18
C ALA A 226 -49.50 18.33 3.02
N ASN A 227 -49.44 17.06 2.61
CA ASN A 227 -48.19 16.33 2.32
C ASN A 227 -47.97 16.07 0.82
N GLY A 228 -48.77 16.67 -0.06
CA GLY A 228 -48.86 16.27 -1.47
C GLY A 228 -47.55 16.40 -2.25
N ARG A 229 -46.73 17.42 -1.96
CA ARG A 229 -45.42 17.59 -2.61
C ARG A 229 -44.46 16.43 -2.32
N ARG A 230 -44.46 15.90 -1.09
CA ARG A 230 -43.64 14.74 -0.73
C ARG A 230 -44.14 13.46 -1.41
N GLU A 231 -45.45 13.31 -1.53
CA GLU A 231 -46.06 12.16 -2.23
C GLU A 231 -45.78 12.21 -3.73
N LEU A 232 -45.82 13.39 -4.35
CA LEU A 232 -45.43 13.59 -5.75
C LEU A 232 -43.95 13.27 -5.98
N ASP A 233 -43.05 13.75 -5.11
CA ASP A 233 -41.62 13.46 -5.23
C ASP A 233 -41.32 11.96 -5.09
N ARG A 234 -42.02 11.28 -4.17
CA ARG A 234 -41.97 9.84 -4.01
C ARG A 234 -42.46 9.12 -5.26
N LEU A 235 -43.65 9.48 -5.76
CA LEU A 235 -44.24 8.91 -6.96
C LEU A 235 -43.30 9.08 -8.17
N ARG A 236 -42.69 10.25 -8.33
CA ARG A 236 -41.72 10.54 -9.39
C ARG A 236 -40.47 9.65 -9.29
N SER A 237 -39.94 9.46 -8.08
CA SER A 237 -38.77 8.59 -7.85
C SER A 237 -39.10 7.11 -8.09
N ASP A 238 -40.26 6.64 -7.62
CA ASP A 238 -40.73 5.27 -7.83
C ASP A 238 -40.93 4.99 -9.33
N LEU A 239 -41.50 5.95 -10.06
CA LEU A 239 -41.73 5.88 -11.49
C LEU A 239 -40.41 5.90 -12.28
N TYR A 240 -39.45 6.74 -11.89
CA TYR A 240 -38.11 6.74 -12.48
C TYR A 240 -37.42 5.38 -12.35
N VAL A 241 -37.43 4.79 -11.14
CA VAL A 241 -36.84 3.47 -10.89
C VAL A 241 -37.55 2.37 -11.68
N LEU A 242 -38.87 2.47 -11.84
CA LEU A 242 -39.65 1.52 -12.61
C LEU A 242 -39.30 1.59 -14.10
N ILE A 243 -39.20 2.80 -14.68
CA ILE A 243 -38.77 2.99 -16.07
C ILE A 243 -37.33 2.49 -16.25
N SER A 244 -36.41 2.88 -15.37
CA SER A 244 -34.98 2.55 -15.48
C SER A 244 -34.67 1.06 -15.33
N ARG A 245 -35.60 0.27 -14.78
CA ARG A 245 -35.46 -1.19 -14.71
C ARG A 245 -35.85 -1.90 -16.00
N HIS A 246 -36.73 -1.28 -16.79
CA HIS A 246 -37.26 -1.86 -18.01
C HIS A 246 -36.61 -1.29 -19.27
N ARG A 247 -36.05 -0.09 -19.19
CA ARG A 247 -35.12 0.48 -20.16
C ARG A 247 -33.70 0.16 -19.74
N ASP A 248 -32.90 -0.44 -20.62
CA ASP A 248 -31.46 -0.52 -20.46
C ASP A 248 -30.86 0.90 -20.60
N TYR A 249 -30.95 1.69 -19.53
CA TYR A 249 -30.35 3.02 -19.48
C TYR A 249 -28.88 2.86 -19.09
N GLU A 250 -28.01 2.75 -20.09
CA GLU A 250 -26.60 3.07 -19.88
C GLU A 250 -26.54 4.56 -19.51
N PRO A 251 -26.05 4.95 -18.31
CA PRO A 251 -25.93 6.35 -17.95
C PRO A 251 -24.88 7.00 -18.88
N GLU A 252 -25.35 7.55 -20.00
CA GLU A 252 -24.54 8.34 -20.91
C GLU A 252 -24.11 9.58 -20.11
N GLY A 253 -22.84 9.61 -19.71
CA GLY A 253 -22.34 10.62 -18.78
C GLY A 253 -22.62 12.05 -19.27
N LEU A 254 -22.77 12.97 -18.33
CA LEU A 254 -23.17 14.39 -18.54
C LEU A 254 -22.33 15.14 -19.61
N SER A 255 -21.17 14.61 -19.99
CA SER A 255 -20.42 15.05 -21.16
C SER A 255 -19.97 13.84 -21.98
N PRO A 256 -19.94 13.93 -23.33
CA PRO A 256 -19.44 12.86 -24.19
C PRO A 256 -18.03 12.36 -23.82
N ASN A 257 -17.21 13.26 -23.26
CA ASN A 257 -15.85 12.97 -22.79
C ASN A 257 -15.75 13.13 -21.26
N TRP A 258 -16.73 12.63 -20.51
CA TRP A 258 -16.73 12.72 -19.03
C TRP A 258 -15.62 11.88 -18.40
N GLU A 259 -15.13 10.87 -19.12
CA GLU A 259 -13.91 10.18 -18.77
C GLU A 259 -12.74 11.13 -19.01
N GLY A 260 -12.39 11.90 -17.98
CA GLY A 260 -11.12 12.60 -17.93
C GLY A 260 -10.00 11.61 -18.24
N ILE A 261 -9.00 12.04 -19.02
CA ILE A 261 -7.88 11.23 -19.52
C ILE A 261 -7.54 10.16 -18.48
N SER A 262 -7.95 8.93 -18.76
CA SER A 262 -7.66 7.81 -17.87
C SER A 262 -6.15 7.77 -17.79
N ASP A 263 -5.58 8.19 -16.66
CA ASP A 263 -4.15 8.15 -16.43
C ASP A 263 -3.77 6.68 -16.35
N ARG A 264 -3.58 6.06 -17.52
CA ARG A 264 -3.16 4.68 -17.73
C ARG A 264 -1.69 4.50 -17.35
N ARG A 265 -1.19 5.34 -16.43
CA ARG A 265 0.00 5.08 -15.62
C ARG A 265 -0.36 3.96 -14.66
N ILE A 266 -0.29 2.75 -15.21
CA ILE A 266 -0.13 1.44 -14.59
C ILE A 266 -0.19 1.52 -13.05
N GLY A 267 -1.28 1.05 -12.46
CA GLY A 267 -1.61 1.24 -11.03
C GLY A 267 -0.56 0.75 -10.04
N ILE A 268 0.42 -0.04 -10.47
CA ILE A 268 1.53 -0.51 -9.63
C ILE A 268 2.46 0.64 -9.24
N ALA A 269 2.74 1.58 -10.15
CA ALA A 269 3.63 2.72 -9.87
C ALA A 269 3.02 3.76 -8.91
N ARG A 270 1.70 3.74 -8.71
CA ARG A 270 0.99 4.61 -7.75
C ARG A 270 0.98 4.03 -6.32
N TYR A 271 1.19 2.71 -6.18
CA TYR A 271 1.14 2.02 -4.89
C TYR A 271 2.51 1.57 -4.36
N VAL A 272 3.57 1.67 -5.15
CA VAL A 272 4.92 1.34 -4.70
C VAL A 272 5.71 2.64 -4.51
N PRO A 273 5.76 3.18 -3.28
CA PRO A 273 6.63 4.31 -2.97
C PRO A 273 8.08 4.03 -3.38
N TYR A 274 8.81 5.06 -3.80
CA TYR A 274 10.21 4.93 -4.19
C TYR A 274 11.08 4.27 -3.10
N TRP A 275 10.76 4.45 -1.81
CA TRP A 275 11.50 3.82 -0.71
C TRP A 275 11.44 2.29 -0.75
N VAL A 276 10.35 1.69 -1.27
CA VAL A 276 10.20 0.23 -1.39
C VAL A 276 11.13 -0.30 -2.48
N ILE A 277 11.25 0.41 -3.61
CA ILE A 277 12.17 0.07 -4.70
C ILE A 277 13.61 0.15 -4.18
N TRP A 278 13.98 1.25 -3.53
CA TRP A 278 15.30 1.41 -2.94
C TRP A 278 15.62 0.35 -1.89
N SER A 279 14.65 -0.03 -1.05
CA SER A 279 14.82 -1.10 -0.06
C SER A 279 15.05 -2.46 -0.72
N PHE A 280 14.34 -2.77 -1.81
CA PHE A 280 14.54 -4.02 -2.55
C PHE A 280 15.91 -4.08 -3.21
N PHE A 281 16.34 -3.01 -3.87
CA PHE A 281 17.69 -2.93 -4.46
C PHE A 281 18.79 -3.01 -3.40
N LEU A 282 18.61 -2.35 -2.24
CA LEU A 282 19.54 -2.44 -1.12
C LEU A 282 19.63 -3.87 -0.58
N PHE A 283 18.49 -4.56 -0.42
CA PHE A 283 18.45 -5.94 0.03
C PHE A 283 19.16 -6.88 -0.96
N LEU A 284 18.93 -6.71 -2.27
CA LEU A 284 19.59 -7.49 -3.31
C LEU A 284 21.11 -7.24 -3.31
N LEU A 285 21.53 -5.98 -3.23
CA LEU A 285 22.96 -5.61 -3.16
C LEU A 285 23.63 -6.17 -1.91
N MET A 286 22.95 -6.10 -0.76
CA MET A 286 23.43 -6.68 0.49
C MET A 286 23.57 -8.21 0.39
N GLY A 287 22.60 -8.89 -0.23
CA GLY A 287 22.68 -10.33 -0.49
C GLY A 287 23.86 -10.71 -1.38
N VAL A 288 24.10 -9.97 -2.47
CA VAL A 288 25.27 -10.16 -3.35
C VAL A 288 26.58 -9.90 -2.59
N PHE A 289 26.64 -8.84 -1.79
CA PHE A 289 27.81 -8.52 -0.98
C PHE A 289 28.14 -9.63 0.02
N PHE A 290 27.15 -10.13 0.77
CA PHE A 290 27.34 -11.26 1.67
C PHE A 290 27.73 -12.55 0.92
N GLY A 291 27.15 -12.79 -0.26
CA GLY A 291 27.54 -13.90 -1.13
C GLY A 291 29.01 -13.82 -1.56
N PHE A 292 29.49 -12.62 -1.91
CA PHE A 292 30.90 -12.40 -2.23
C PHE A 292 31.80 -12.60 -1.02
N ILE A 293 31.46 -12.05 0.15
CA ILE A 293 32.24 -12.27 1.37
C ILE A 293 32.36 -13.76 1.66
N TRP A 294 31.24 -14.49 1.63
CA TRP A 294 31.23 -15.93 1.88
C TRP A 294 32.11 -16.70 0.88
N THR A 295 32.02 -16.35 -0.41
CA THR A 295 32.84 -16.96 -1.47
C THR A 295 34.32 -16.66 -1.30
N ILE A 296 34.69 -15.42 -0.94
CA ILE A 296 36.08 -15.00 -0.74
C ILE A 296 36.67 -15.69 0.48
N THR A 297 35.94 -15.75 1.59
CA THR A 297 36.40 -16.42 2.82
C THR A 297 36.68 -17.90 2.57
N GLN A 298 35.77 -18.62 1.90
CA GLN A 298 35.99 -20.04 1.58
C GLN A 298 37.21 -20.27 0.70
N LYS A 299 37.42 -19.42 -0.32
CA LYS A 299 38.60 -19.53 -1.18
C LYS A 299 39.89 -19.15 -0.45
N SER A 300 39.83 -18.18 0.46
CA SER A 300 40.97 -17.76 1.28
C SER A 300 41.47 -18.88 2.19
N ASP A 301 40.56 -19.59 2.86
CA ASP A 301 40.93 -20.70 3.76
C ASP A 301 41.61 -21.84 2.99
N GLN A 302 41.12 -22.17 1.79
CA GLN A 302 41.72 -23.21 0.93
C GLN A 302 43.13 -22.84 0.45
N LEU A 303 43.34 -21.58 0.03
CA LEU A 303 44.66 -21.10 -0.39
C LEU A 303 45.63 -21.10 0.78
N MET A 304 45.18 -20.72 1.97
CA MET A 304 46.04 -20.67 3.15
C MET A 304 46.51 -22.07 3.59
N GLU A 305 45.62 -23.07 3.53
CA GLU A 305 46.03 -24.47 3.75
C GLU A 305 47.10 -24.94 2.75
N GLN A 306 47.03 -24.50 1.49
CA GLN A 306 48.05 -24.80 0.48
C GLN A 306 49.37 -24.07 0.76
N TYR A 307 49.32 -22.79 1.15
CA TYR A 307 50.51 -22.03 1.52
C TYR A 307 51.25 -22.62 2.73
N ILE A 308 50.52 -23.03 3.77
CA ILE A 308 51.13 -23.67 4.95
C ILE A 308 51.78 -25.01 4.58
N LYS A 309 51.15 -25.80 3.69
CA LYS A 309 51.76 -27.04 3.19
C LYS A 309 53.08 -26.79 2.46
N ILE A 310 53.15 -25.74 1.62
CA ILE A 310 54.39 -25.37 0.93
C ILE A 310 55.46 -24.92 1.94
N GLY A 311 55.09 -24.13 2.95
CA GLY A 311 55.99 -23.69 4.02
C GLY A 311 56.56 -24.85 4.85
N ASN A 312 55.77 -25.89 5.09
CA ASN A 312 56.20 -27.07 5.85
C ASN A 312 56.92 -28.13 5.01
N THR A 313 56.77 -28.13 3.67
CA THR A 313 57.59 -28.98 2.78
C THR A 313 59.01 -28.48 2.57
N ALA A 314 59.37 -27.37 3.23
CA ALA A 314 60.75 -26.91 3.33
C ALA A 314 61.43 -27.53 4.56
N GLU A 315 61.47 -28.87 4.66
CA GLU A 315 62.77 -29.49 4.91
C GLU A 315 63.61 -29.15 3.68
N VAL A 316 64.15 -27.92 3.68
CA VAL A 316 65.31 -27.63 2.86
C VAL A 316 66.33 -28.61 3.40
N ASP A 317 66.57 -29.67 2.65
CA ASP A 317 67.76 -30.47 2.74
C ASP A 317 68.90 -29.49 2.51
N VAL A 318 69.35 -28.87 3.61
CA VAL A 318 70.49 -27.97 3.60
C VAL A 318 71.63 -28.92 3.31
N THR A 319 71.94 -29.12 2.03
CA THR A 319 73.23 -29.64 1.64
C THR A 319 74.22 -28.83 2.47
N PRO A 320 74.96 -29.44 3.42
CA PRO A 320 75.88 -28.67 4.22
C PRO A 320 76.78 -27.98 3.22
N VAL A 321 76.70 -26.65 3.16
CA VAL A 321 77.66 -25.87 2.39
C VAL A 321 78.99 -26.33 2.94
N ASN A 322 79.80 -26.98 2.11
CA ASN A 322 81.11 -27.48 2.51
C ASN A 322 81.93 -26.23 2.90
N ILE A 323 82.07 -26.01 4.22
CA ILE A 323 82.78 -24.86 4.80
C ILE A 323 84.31 -25.08 4.70
N ASP A 324 84.78 -26.23 4.20
CA ASP A 324 86.20 -26.52 4.04
C ASP A 324 86.90 -25.50 3.12
N ARG A 325 86.15 -24.80 2.27
CA ARG A 325 86.67 -23.73 1.40
C ARG A 325 86.77 -22.34 2.02
N LEU A 326 86.29 -22.14 3.25
CA LEU A 326 86.40 -20.84 3.94
C LEU A 326 87.37 -20.85 5.13
N LEU A 327 87.99 -22.00 5.43
CA LEU A 327 89.06 -22.11 6.42
C LEU A 327 90.40 -21.66 5.81
N THR A 328 90.68 -20.36 5.93
CA THR A 328 92.05 -19.99 6.34
C THR A 328 92.20 -20.54 7.77
N PRO A 329 93.30 -21.21 8.16
CA PRO A 329 93.39 -21.83 9.48
C PRO A 329 93.46 -20.74 10.54
N LEU A 330 92.29 -20.30 11.01
CA LEU A 330 92.17 -19.64 12.29
C LEU A 330 92.25 -20.75 13.32
N ILE A 331 93.19 -20.55 14.24
CA ILE A 331 93.49 -21.37 15.40
C ILE A 331 92.19 -21.94 15.99
N VAL A 332 92.11 -23.27 16.03
CA VAL A 332 91.09 -23.99 16.78
C VAL A 332 91.36 -23.70 18.26
N GLU A 333 90.60 -22.78 18.85
CA GLU A 333 90.38 -22.81 20.30
C GLU A 333 89.58 -24.08 20.62
N PRO A 334 90.04 -24.93 21.56
CA PRO A 334 89.32 -26.12 21.94
C PRO A 334 88.14 -25.76 22.86
N ASP A 335 87.07 -26.53 22.73
CA ASP A 335 85.96 -26.68 23.68
C ASP A 335 85.11 -25.46 24.03
N LEU A 336 84.05 -25.26 23.24
CA LEU A 336 82.73 -24.98 23.82
C LEU A 336 81.70 -25.86 23.10
N MET A 337 81.39 -27.01 23.70
CA MET A 337 80.17 -27.74 23.39
C MET A 337 79.00 -26.75 23.44
N PRO A 338 78.08 -26.69 22.46
CA PRO A 338 76.88 -25.89 22.64
C PRO A 338 76.16 -26.43 23.87
N GLU A 339 75.99 -25.57 24.87
CA GLU A 339 75.21 -25.85 26.06
C GLU A 339 73.81 -26.26 25.59
N GLN A 340 73.55 -27.57 25.59
CA GLN A 340 72.29 -28.14 25.13
C GLN A 340 71.26 -27.80 26.18
N LEU A 341 70.63 -26.63 26.04
CA LEU A 341 69.74 -26.08 27.04
C LEU A 341 68.52 -26.99 27.18
N ASP A 342 68.39 -27.61 28.34
CA ASP A 342 67.27 -28.49 28.64
C ASP A 342 66.06 -27.68 29.12
N TYR A 343 65.25 -27.21 28.16
CA TYR A 343 63.99 -26.54 28.47
C TYR A 343 63.01 -27.41 29.26
N PHE A 344 63.14 -28.75 29.18
CA PHE A 344 62.28 -29.64 29.95
C PHE A 344 62.58 -29.50 31.44
N ALA A 345 63.86 -29.61 31.81
CA ALA A 345 64.32 -29.41 33.19
C ALA A 345 64.05 -27.98 33.73
N LEU A 346 64.03 -26.97 32.85
CA LEU A 346 63.74 -25.57 33.23
C LEU A 346 62.25 -25.34 33.53
N LEU A 347 61.35 -25.91 32.72
CA LEU A 347 59.92 -25.60 32.78
C LEU A 347 59.09 -26.58 33.62
N GLU A 348 59.50 -27.86 33.70
CA GLU A 348 58.82 -28.89 34.49
C GLU A 348 58.56 -28.46 35.95
N PRO A 349 59.52 -27.92 36.73
CA PRO A 349 59.27 -27.61 38.15
C PRO A 349 58.26 -26.47 38.37
N VAL A 350 58.01 -25.64 37.34
CA VAL A 350 57.10 -24.48 37.43
C VAL A 350 55.68 -24.81 36.96
N LEU A 351 55.53 -25.92 36.23
CA LEU A 351 54.28 -26.32 35.57
C LEU A 351 53.67 -27.61 36.14
N VAL A 352 54.17 -28.11 37.27
CA VAL A 352 53.74 -29.39 37.87
C VAL A 352 52.23 -29.47 38.03
N GLU A 353 51.60 -28.42 38.58
CA GLU A 353 50.15 -28.38 38.81
C GLU A 353 49.37 -28.42 37.48
N GLU A 354 49.80 -27.64 36.48
CA GLU A 354 49.13 -27.61 35.18
C GLU A 354 49.35 -28.88 34.34
N LEU A 355 50.48 -29.56 34.54
CA LEU A 355 50.80 -30.87 33.96
C LEU A 355 49.91 -31.96 34.58
N GLU A 356 49.70 -31.95 35.91
CA GLU A 356 48.81 -32.90 36.60
C GLU A 356 47.33 -32.72 36.21
N VAL A 357 46.87 -31.47 36.10
CA VAL A 357 45.50 -31.14 35.66
C VAL A 357 45.31 -31.39 34.16
N GLY A 358 46.40 -31.51 33.40
CA GLY A 358 46.39 -31.75 31.95
C GLY A 358 45.97 -30.54 31.12
N THR A 359 46.16 -29.34 31.67
CA THR A 359 45.89 -28.06 30.99
C THR A 359 47.05 -27.69 30.06
N VAL A 360 48.26 -28.10 30.46
CA VAL A 360 49.51 -27.93 29.74
C VAL A 360 50.13 -29.30 29.48
N GLU A 361 50.82 -29.46 28.36
CA GLU A 361 51.57 -30.66 28.00
C GLU A 361 52.95 -30.24 27.47
N LEU A 362 54.02 -30.84 27.98
CA LEU A 362 55.39 -30.55 27.60
C LEU A 362 55.95 -31.74 26.80
N ILE A 363 56.40 -31.50 25.57
CA ILE A 363 56.85 -32.53 24.64
C ILE A 363 58.27 -32.17 24.18
N ASP A 364 59.22 -33.08 24.40
CA ASP A 364 60.58 -32.95 23.89
C ASP A 364 60.70 -33.64 22.52
N GLU A 365 60.94 -32.85 21.47
CA GLU A 365 61.11 -33.30 20.08
C GLU A 365 62.59 -33.35 19.67
N GLY A 366 63.51 -33.39 20.64
CA GLY A 366 64.97 -33.54 20.44
C GLY A 366 65.67 -32.23 20.08
N ASN A 367 65.23 -31.54 19.02
CA ASN A 367 65.78 -30.24 18.60
C ASN A 367 64.95 -29.04 19.08
N GLN A 368 63.76 -29.29 19.61
CA GLN A 368 62.88 -28.29 20.18
C GLN A 368 62.02 -28.87 21.29
N VAL A 369 61.58 -28.04 22.23
CA VAL A 369 60.56 -28.38 23.21
C VAL A 369 59.27 -27.66 22.85
N ARG A 370 58.18 -28.42 22.77
CA ARG A 370 56.83 -27.94 22.47
C ARG A 370 56.03 -27.89 23.76
N LEU A 371 55.69 -26.68 24.19
CA LEU A 371 54.77 -26.43 25.29
C LEU A 371 53.36 -26.23 24.70
N ARG A 372 52.49 -27.21 24.91
CA ARG A 372 51.12 -27.20 24.39
C ARG A 372 50.14 -26.75 25.47
N LEU A 373 49.35 -25.72 25.15
CA LEU A 373 48.27 -25.23 25.99
C LEU A 373 46.91 -25.58 25.36
N ARG A 374 46.07 -26.29 26.12
CA ARG A 374 44.74 -26.71 25.64
C ARG A 374 43.74 -25.56 25.69
N HIS A 375 42.95 -25.37 24.63
CA HIS A 375 42.05 -24.21 24.50
C HIS A 375 40.97 -24.06 25.58
N THR A 376 40.55 -25.14 26.25
CA THR A 376 39.47 -25.09 27.24
C THR A 376 39.83 -24.13 28.38
N GLY A 377 39.20 -22.95 28.39
CA GLY A 377 39.43 -21.91 29.41
C GLY A 377 40.48 -20.85 29.04
N LEU A 378 41.35 -21.10 28.05
CA LEU A 378 42.36 -20.12 27.60
C LEU A 378 41.74 -18.88 26.96
N PHE A 379 40.68 -19.06 26.18
CA PHE A 379 40.01 -17.97 25.47
C PHE A 379 38.49 -18.13 25.61
N PRO A 380 37.75 -17.04 25.86
CA PRO A 380 36.30 -17.05 25.75
C PRO A 380 35.85 -17.43 24.33
N SER A 381 34.64 -18.00 24.21
CA SER A 381 34.09 -18.42 22.92
C SER A 381 34.02 -17.24 21.93
N GLY A 382 34.59 -17.43 20.73
CA GLY A 382 34.63 -16.41 19.68
C GLY A 382 35.61 -15.25 19.90
N GLN A 383 36.41 -15.28 20.98
CA GLN A 383 37.39 -14.23 21.30
C GLN A 383 38.83 -14.72 21.14
N ALA A 384 39.74 -13.77 20.97
CA ALA A 384 41.19 -14.01 20.88
C ALA A 384 41.98 -13.52 22.10
N TYR A 385 41.35 -12.78 23.02
CA TYR A 385 42.01 -12.31 24.24
C TYR A 385 42.24 -13.46 25.22
N LEU A 386 43.46 -13.54 25.74
CA LEU A 386 43.82 -14.51 26.78
C LEU A 386 42.98 -14.25 28.04
N SER A 387 42.40 -15.30 28.60
CA SER A 387 41.64 -15.24 29.84
C SER A 387 42.54 -14.80 31.00
N GLU A 388 42.03 -13.90 31.85
CA GLU A 388 42.76 -13.40 33.03
C GLU A 388 43.23 -14.52 33.97
N ALA A 389 42.52 -15.64 34.00
CA ALA A 389 42.91 -16.82 34.79
C ALA A 389 44.21 -17.48 34.30
N PHE A 390 44.56 -17.29 33.02
CA PHE A 390 45.69 -17.92 32.36
C PHE A 390 46.87 -16.97 32.12
N THR A 391 46.66 -15.65 32.27
CA THR A 391 47.75 -14.67 32.21
C THR A 391 48.90 -15.00 33.18
N PRO A 392 48.65 -15.33 34.47
CA PRO A 392 49.73 -15.65 35.40
C PRO A 392 50.55 -16.87 34.99
N LEU A 393 49.92 -17.86 34.34
CA LEU A 393 50.62 -19.04 33.84
C LEU A 393 51.63 -18.66 32.75
N ILE A 394 51.20 -17.89 31.75
CA ILE A 394 52.09 -17.44 30.67
C ILE A 394 53.19 -16.53 31.20
N GLU A 395 52.91 -15.69 32.20
CA GLU A 395 53.91 -14.85 32.85
C GLU A 395 54.98 -15.68 33.58
N ARG A 396 54.60 -16.74 34.30
CA ARG A 396 55.55 -17.66 34.94
C ARG A 396 56.45 -18.35 33.92
N VAL A 397 55.88 -18.80 32.80
CA VAL A 397 56.65 -19.40 31.69
C VAL A 397 57.64 -18.39 31.11
N GLY A 398 57.19 -17.16 30.82
CA GLY A 398 58.06 -16.09 30.32
C GLY A 398 59.19 -15.73 31.29
N THR A 399 58.89 -15.70 32.59
CA THR A 399 59.88 -15.43 33.65
C THR A 399 60.98 -16.50 33.69
N GLN A 400 60.63 -17.78 33.51
CA GLN A 400 61.62 -18.86 33.46
C GLN A 400 62.48 -18.83 32.19
N LEU A 401 61.91 -18.35 31.08
CA LEU A 401 62.62 -18.21 29.80
C LEU A 401 63.49 -16.94 29.74
N LYS A 402 63.50 -16.15 30.79
CA LYS A 402 64.35 -14.96 30.93
C LYS A 402 65.83 -15.37 31.01
N GLY A 403 66.69 -14.70 30.24
CA GLY A 403 68.13 -15.01 30.17
C GLY A 403 68.51 -16.12 29.19
N VAL A 404 67.54 -16.81 28.56
CA VAL A 404 67.81 -17.84 27.55
C VAL A 404 68.22 -17.23 26.20
N GLY A 405 67.59 -16.12 25.80
CA GLY A 405 67.95 -15.37 24.59
C GLY A 405 67.66 -16.06 23.24
N LYS A 406 67.07 -17.26 23.24
CA LYS A 406 66.76 -18.04 22.03
C LYS A 406 65.45 -17.60 21.36
N PRO A 407 65.28 -17.76 20.04
CA PRO A 407 64.03 -17.46 19.36
C PRO A 407 62.87 -18.37 19.80
N LEU A 408 61.68 -17.78 19.97
CA LEU A 408 60.46 -18.49 20.33
C LEU A 408 59.42 -18.37 19.21
N ILE A 409 58.61 -19.41 19.02
CA ILE A 409 57.47 -19.39 18.09
C ILE A 409 56.20 -19.73 18.86
N VAL A 410 55.18 -18.89 18.73
CA VAL A 410 53.84 -19.14 19.29
C VAL A 410 52.90 -19.47 18.15
N GLU A 411 52.38 -20.69 18.14
CA GLU A 411 51.48 -21.21 17.11
C GLU A 411 50.05 -21.35 17.64
N GLY A 412 49.09 -20.77 16.93
CA GLY A 412 47.67 -20.89 17.25
C GLY A 412 46.98 -21.87 16.31
N HIS A 413 46.22 -22.82 16.87
CA HIS A 413 45.43 -23.78 16.09
C HIS A 413 43.93 -23.65 16.40
N SER A 414 43.10 -23.91 15.39
CA SER A 414 41.64 -23.93 15.48
C SER A 414 41.09 -25.29 15.02
N ASP A 415 39.78 -25.49 15.21
CA ASP A 415 39.10 -26.62 14.57
C ASP A 415 38.70 -26.29 13.12
N ASN A 416 38.08 -27.27 12.46
CA ASN A 416 37.60 -27.18 11.09
C ASN A 416 36.20 -26.56 10.95
N VAL A 417 35.59 -26.06 12.04
CA VAL A 417 34.27 -25.44 11.97
C VAL A 417 34.47 -24.00 11.52
N PRO A 418 33.94 -23.58 10.36
CA PRO A 418 34.13 -22.22 9.87
C PRO A 418 33.51 -21.21 10.85
N ILE A 419 34.26 -20.17 11.18
CA ILE A 419 33.74 -19.03 11.93
C ILE A 419 33.43 -17.87 10.98
N PHE A 420 32.38 -17.14 11.29
CA PHE A 420 32.08 -15.87 10.65
C PHE A 420 31.66 -14.86 11.71
N SER A 421 32.58 -13.97 12.08
CA SER A 421 32.33 -12.95 13.09
C SER A 421 32.74 -11.57 12.57
N ALA A 422 32.15 -10.51 13.12
CA ALA A 422 32.49 -9.14 12.74
C ALA A 422 33.97 -8.79 12.98
N ARG A 423 34.64 -9.48 13.92
CA ARG A 423 36.03 -9.21 14.33
C ARG A 423 37.05 -10.14 13.68
N TYR A 424 36.69 -11.42 13.49
CA TYR A 424 37.55 -12.43 12.90
C TYR A 424 36.84 -13.08 11.70
N PRO A 425 37.29 -12.78 10.47
CA PRO A 425 36.63 -13.22 9.24
C PRO A 425 36.91 -14.69 8.88
N SER A 426 37.95 -15.30 9.46
CA SER A 426 38.33 -16.68 9.22
C SER A 426 38.97 -17.35 10.44
N ASN A 427 39.00 -18.68 10.43
CA ASN A 427 39.66 -19.49 11.46
C ASN A 427 41.16 -19.19 11.56
N TRP A 428 41.80 -18.92 10.42
CA TRP A 428 43.18 -18.46 10.39
C TRP A 428 43.36 -17.15 11.17
N ALA A 429 42.54 -16.14 10.88
CA ALA A 429 42.61 -14.84 11.55
C ALA A 429 42.38 -14.96 13.07
N LEU A 430 41.45 -15.82 13.50
CA LEU A 430 41.23 -16.09 14.93
C LEU A 430 42.42 -16.80 15.57
N SER A 431 43.01 -17.80 14.89
CA SER A 431 44.15 -18.54 15.41
C SER A 431 45.41 -17.67 15.52
N GLN A 432 45.66 -16.81 14.52
CA GLN A 432 46.74 -15.82 14.53
C GLN A 432 46.58 -14.82 15.68
N ALA A 433 45.36 -14.29 15.87
CA ALA A 433 45.09 -13.34 16.93
C ALA A 433 45.26 -13.95 18.34
N ARG A 434 44.88 -15.22 18.52
CA ARG A 434 45.07 -15.95 19.79
C ARG A 434 46.55 -16.19 20.10
N ALA A 435 47.31 -16.61 19.09
CA ALA A 435 48.75 -16.76 19.21
C ALA A 435 49.40 -15.41 19.55
N GLN A 436 48.90 -14.31 18.96
CA GLN A 436 49.39 -12.97 19.25
C GLN A 436 49.12 -12.56 20.68
N SER A 437 47.92 -12.78 21.22
CA SER A 437 47.61 -12.44 22.61
C SER A 437 48.47 -13.22 23.62
N VAL A 438 48.77 -14.50 23.35
CA VAL A 438 49.73 -15.26 24.18
C VAL A 438 51.14 -14.72 24.02
N GLY A 439 51.54 -14.41 22.78
CA GLY A 439 52.84 -13.82 22.48
C GLY A 439 53.07 -12.47 23.16
N GLU A 440 52.07 -11.60 23.21
CA GLU A 440 52.15 -10.29 23.87
C GLU A 440 52.39 -10.42 25.38
N VAL A 441 51.68 -11.35 26.05
CA VAL A 441 51.90 -11.64 27.47
C VAL A 441 53.28 -12.23 27.69
N LEU A 442 53.72 -13.16 26.84
CA LEU A 442 55.05 -13.77 26.93
C LEU A 442 56.16 -12.74 26.73
N LEU A 443 56.04 -11.87 25.73
CA LEU A 443 57.00 -10.82 25.41
C LEU A 443 57.17 -9.82 26.56
N SER A 444 56.10 -9.57 27.34
CA SER A 444 56.16 -8.66 28.50
C SER A 444 57.11 -9.12 29.61
N GLN A 445 57.46 -10.42 29.65
CA GLN A 445 58.34 -11.00 30.66
C GLN A 445 59.74 -11.35 30.12
N LEU A 446 59.92 -11.37 28.80
CA LEU A 446 61.18 -11.69 28.15
C LEU A 446 62.14 -10.48 28.14
N GLU A 447 63.43 -10.74 27.92
CA GLU A 447 64.44 -9.67 27.82
C GLU A 447 64.36 -8.93 26.48
N GLU A 448 64.81 -7.68 26.46
CA GLU A 448 64.93 -6.90 25.23
C GLU A 448 65.88 -7.61 24.25
N GLY A 449 65.41 -7.84 23.03
CA GLY A 449 66.19 -8.48 21.95
C GLY A 449 65.81 -9.93 21.64
N VAL A 450 64.94 -10.57 22.43
CA VAL A 450 64.40 -11.90 22.11
C VAL A 450 63.49 -11.85 20.88
N ILE A 451 63.75 -12.72 19.89
CA ILE A 451 62.93 -12.82 18.69
C ILE A 451 61.72 -13.72 18.96
N LEU A 452 60.53 -13.11 19.03
CA LEU A 452 59.25 -13.81 19.14
C LEU A 452 58.54 -13.82 17.78
N ARG A 453 58.23 -15.00 17.26
CA ARG A 453 57.39 -15.19 16.08
C ARG A 453 56.01 -15.70 16.48
N VAL A 454 54.98 -15.20 15.79
CA VAL A 454 53.59 -15.57 16.06
C VAL A 454 52.95 -16.05 14.76
N GLU A 455 52.39 -17.26 14.76
CA GLU A 455 51.81 -17.89 13.58
C GLU A 455 50.43 -18.49 13.86
N GLY A 456 49.45 -18.20 13.01
CA GLY A 456 48.15 -18.88 12.98
C GLY A 456 48.20 -20.04 12.00
N LYS A 457 47.90 -21.25 12.47
CA LYS A 457 47.84 -22.48 11.67
C LYS A 457 46.40 -22.90 11.33
N ALA A 458 45.38 -22.23 11.86
CA ALA A 458 43.98 -22.62 11.65
C ALA A 458 43.76 -24.14 11.90
N SER A 459 43.07 -24.83 10.99
CA SER A 459 42.84 -26.29 11.00
C SER A 459 43.89 -27.11 10.25
N SER A 460 45.00 -26.52 9.78
CA SER A 460 45.93 -27.19 8.85
C SER A 460 46.71 -28.35 9.48
N GLU A 461 46.91 -28.32 10.80
CA GLU A 461 47.66 -29.32 11.57
C GLU A 461 46.81 -29.84 12.75
N PRO A 462 45.81 -30.69 12.46
CA PRO A 462 44.98 -31.29 13.50
C PRO A 462 45.76 -32.34 14.29
N LEU A 463 45.67 -32.29 15.62
CA LEU A 463 46.24 -33.32 16.50
C LEU A 463 45.46 -34.63 16.41
N VAL A 464 44.13 -34.52 16.30
CA VAL A 464 43.19 -35.64 16.18
C VAL A 464 42.17 -35.32 15.09
N GLU A 465 41.57 -36.31 14.45
CA GLU A 465 40.49 -36.10 13.49
C GLU A 465 39.35 -35.23 14.05
N ASN A 466 38.88 -34.26 13.27
CA ASN A 466 37.82 -33.31 13.64
C ASN A 466 36.39 -33.92 13.67
N ASN A 467 36.26 -35.21 13.96
CA ASN A 467 35.02 -35.98 13.87
C ASN A 467 34.05 -35.81 15.06
N SER A 468 34.52 -35.30 16.21
CA SER A 468 33.72 -35.12 17.42
C SER A 468 33.96 -33.76 18.08
N ASN A 469 32.99 -33.29 18.90
CA ASN A 469 33.16 -32.06 19.69
C ASN A 469 34.39 -32.14 20.62
N ARG A 470 34.66 -33.34 21.18
CA ARG A 470 35.82 -33.59 22.04
C ARG A 470 37.13 -33.44 21.25
N ASN A 471 37.22 -34.04 20.07
CA ASN A 471 38.43 -33.95 19.24
C ASN A 471 38.65 -32.53 18.69
N ARG A 472 37.58 -31.84 18.32
CA ARG A 472 37.64 -30.42 17.95
C ARG A 472 38.17 -29.55 19.09
N ALA A 473 37.77 -29.81 20.33
CA ALA A 473 38.29 -29.10 21.49
C ALA A 473 39.79 -29.34 21.72
N LEU A 474 40.31 -30.53 21.40
CA LEU A 474 41.75 -30.83 21.43
C LEU A 474 42.54 -30.12 20.32
N ASN A 475 41.93 -29.94 19.15
CA ASN A 475 42.57 -29.26 18.02
C ASN A 475 42.64 -27.74 18.20
N ARG A 476 41.72 -27.17 18.98
CA ARG A 476 41.86 -25.79 19.46
C ARG A 476 42.96 -25.80 20.52
N ARG A 477 44.11 -25.21 20.21
CA ARG A 477 45.27 -25.16 21.13
C ARG A 477 46.20 -24.01 20.75
N VAL A 478 47.05 -23.64 21.69
CA VAL A 478 48.19 -22.76 21.41
C VAL A 478 49.44 -23.53 21.81
N GLU A 479 50.46 -23.49 20.96
CA GLU A 479 51.72 -24.17 21.19
C GLU A 479 52.85 -23.14 21.20
N ILE A 480 53.79 -23.30 22.13
CA ILE A 480 54.98 -22.48 22.24
C ILE A 480 56.17 -23.40 21.93
N LEU A 481 56.88 -23.10 20.85
CA LEU A 481 58.04 -23.85 20.38
C LEU A 481 59.31 -23.16 20.86
N LEU A 482 60.14 -23.92 21.57
CA LEU A 482 61.41 -23.50 22.13
C LEU A 482 62.51 -24.27 21.42
N ARG A 483 63.33 -23.59 20.61
CA ARG A 483 64.43 -24.24 19.87
C ARG A 483 65.67 -24.39 20.76
N LYS A 484 66.25 -25.60 20.80
CA LYS A 484 67.47 -25.92 21.59
C LYS A 484 68.71 -25.27 20.98
#